data_AF-A0A353GES8-F1
#
_entry.id   AF-A0A353GES8-F1
#
_cell.length_a   1.000
_cell.length_b   1.000
_cell.length_c   1.000
_cell.angle_alpha   90.00
_cell.angle_beta   90.00
_cell.angle_gamma   90.00
#
_symmetry.space_group_name_H-M   'P 1'
#
loop_
_entity.id
_entity.type
_entity.pdbx_description
1 polymer ?
#
loop_
_entity_poly.entity_id
_entity_poly.type
_entity_poly.pdbx_seq_one_letter_code
_entity_poly.pdbx_strand_id
1 'polypeptide(L)'
;MLVFRNLAGKLAVALAVTFLLVAMTVWAADEPKKTDQPKKTLALTGTFNWNHDKKAGTQHPLTGTLTPTGDKQWSVVWNFTWDKKPVTYTGTVKGELVDGACSGDGTGTDGKGTFTFTGVATKGVVQFNSASNKGKKPEPTGTGSFSVK
;
A
#
# COMPACT_ATOMS: atom_id res chain seq x y z
N MET A 1 -15.93 67.20 -15.21
CA MET A 1 -14.70 67.70 -15.87
C MET A 1 -13.95 66.49 -16.42
N LEU A 2 -13.94 66.33 -17.75
CA LEU A 2 -13.01 65.45 -18.49
C LEU A 2 -11.55 65.82 -18.13
N VAL A 3 -10.51 64.99 -18.30
CA VAL A 3 -9.78 64.78 -19.58
C VAL A 3 -8.70 63.68 -19.44
N PHE A 4 -8.77 62.72 -20.38
CA PHE A 4 -7.76 61.96 -21.15
C PHE A 4 -6.25 61.81 -20.79
N ARG A 5 -5.79 60.54 -20.97
CA ARG A 5 -4.64 60.00 -21.75
C ARG A 5 -3.18 60.34 -21.42
N ASN A 6 -2.37 59.26 -21.31
CA ASN A 6 -1.18 59.04 -22.16
C ASN A 6 -0.82 57.53 -22.10
N LEU A 7 -0.82 56.71 -23.16
CA LEU A 7 -0.22 56.70 -24.51
C LEU A 7 1.21 56.08 -24.54
N ALA A 8 1.28 54.97 -25.28
CA ALA A 8 2.39 54.51 -26.12
C ALA A 8 3.74 54.13 -25.49
N GLY A 9 4.00 52.82 -25.48
CA GLY A 9 5.33 52.25 -25.60
C GLY A 9 5.28 51.02 -26.51
N LYS A 10 5.25 51.24 -27.83
CA LYS A 10 5.50 50.19 -28.83
C LYS A 10 7.00 49.91 -28.86
N LEU A 11 7.41 48.66 -28.75
CA LEU A 11 8.57 48.19 -29.50
C LEU A 11 8.38 46.72 -29.87
N ALA A 12 8.17 46.50 -31.16
CA ALA A 12 8.28 45.19 -31.78
C ALA A 12 9.77 44.87 -31.96
N VAL A 13 10.19 43.67 -31.56
CA VAL A 13 11.38 43.03 -32.11
C VAL A 13 11.02 41.60 -32.44
N ALA A 14 10.92 41.34 -33.73
CA ALA A 14 10.94 40.01 -34.30
C ALA A 14 12.37 39.48 -34.30
N LEU A 15 12.60 38.24 -33.89
CA LEU A 15 13.76 37.40 -34.26
C LEU A 15 13.36 35.95 -33.96
N ALA A 16 13.04 35.17 -35.00
CA ALA A 16 13.95 34.24 -35.67
C ALA A 16 14.10 32.89 -34.94
N VAL A 17 13.33 31.92 -35.44
CA VAL A 17 13.70 30.52 -35.74
C VAL A 17 14.80 29.90 -34.86
N THR A 18 14.44 28.91 -34.06
CA THR A 18 15.22 27.66 -33.97
C THR A 18 14.26 26.51 -33.65
N PHE A 19 13.99 25.70 -34.67
CA PHE A 19 13.34 24.40 -34.53
C PHE A 19 14.27 23.51 -33.69
N LEU A 20 13.96 23.34 -32.41
CA LEU A 20 14.62 22.34 -31.58
C LEU A 20 13.96 20.99 -31.87
N LEU A 21 14.60 20.20 -32.72
CA LEU A 21 14.30 18.79 -32.90
C LEU A 21 14.58 18.08 -31.56
N VAL A 22 13.56 17.99 -30.69
CA VAL A 22 13.64 17.13 -29.52
C VAL A 22 13.53 15.71 -30.05
N ALA A 23 14.67 15.04 -30.15
CA ALA A 23 14.73 13.60 -30.32
C ALA A 23 13.99 12.97 -29.13
N MET A 24 12.71 12.63 -29.34
CA MET A 24 11.96 11.78 -28.43
C MET A 24 12.61 10.41 -28.48
N THR A 25 13.60 10.20 -27.62
CA THR A 25 14.10 8.87 -27.29
C THR A 25 12.93 8.15 -26.64
N VAL A 26 12.19 7.39 -27.43
CA VAL A 26 11.23 6.41 -26.91
C VAL A 26 12.07 5.42 -26.14
N TRP A 27 12.14 5.59 -24.83
CA TRP A 27 12.58 4.52 -23.95
C TRP A 27 11.61 3.38 -24.20
N ALA A 28 12.10 2.30 -24.82
CA ALA A 28 11.39 1.04 -24.81
C ALA A 28 11.17 0.72 -23.33
N ALA A 29 9.98 0.98 -22.82
CA ALA A 29 9.57 0.48 -21.53
C ALA A 29 9.69 -1.03 -21.65
N ASP A 30 10.71 -1.61 -21.01
CA ASP A 30 10.82 -3.06 -20.86
C ASP A 30 9.43 -3.54 -20.47
N GLU A 31 8.82 -4.37 -21.33
CA GLU A 31 7.52 -4.95 -21.03
C GLU A 31 7.65 -5.61 -19.65
N PRO A 32 6.79 -5.26 -18.68
CA PRO A 32 6.94 -5.75 -17.32
C PRO A 32 6.99 -7.27 -17.39
N LYS A 33 8.17 -7.84 -17.08
CA LYS A 33 8.36 -9.29 -17.05
C LYS A 33 7.25 -9.85 -16.18
N LYS A 34 6.36 -10.60 -16.82
CA LYS A 34 5.21 -11.23 -16.17
C LYS A 34 5.75 -12.14 -15.07
N THR A 35 5.73 -11.66 -13.85
CA THR A 35 6.16 -12.46 -12.70
C THR A 35 5.19 -13.61 -12.58
N ASP A 36 5.71 -14.85 -12.60
CA ASP A 36 4.92 -16.06 -12.41
C ASP A 36 4.33 -16.08 -11.00
N GLN A 37 3.21 -15.38 -10.84
CA GLN A 37 2.50 -15.31 -9.58
C GLN A 37 1.99 -16.72 -9.23
N PRO A 38 2.09 -17.14 -7.96
CA PRO A 38 1.50 -18.40 -7.53
C PRO A 38 0.02 -18.42 -7.91
N LYS A 39 -0.42 -19.43 -8.67
CA LYS A 39 -1.85 -19.62 -8.99
C LYS A 39 -2.63 -20.28 -7.84
N LYS A 40 -1.94 -20.71 -6.80
CA LYS A 40 -2.50 -21.43 -5.66
C LYS A 40 -2.72 -20.48 -4.49
N THR A 41 -3.75 -20.78 -3.70
CA THR A 41 -3.94 -20.17 -2.38
C THR A 41 -2.74 -20.50 -1.50
N LEU A 42 -2.17 -19.48 -0.86
CA LEU A 42 -1.02 -19.60 0.04
C LEU A 42 -1.51 -19.54 1.48
N ALA A 43 -0.90 -20.33 2.36
CA ALA A 43 -1.18 -20.24 3.79
C ALA A 43 -0.28 -19.17 4.41
N LEU A 44 -0.80 -18.43 5.39
CA LEU A 44 0.01 -17.51 6.18
C LEU A 44 -0.01 -17.91 7.66
N THR A 45 1.14 -17.78 8.30
CA THR A 45 1.30 -17.97 9.75
C THR A 45 2.24 -16.90 10.29
N GLY A 46 1.91 -16.33 11.44
CA GLY A 46 2.64 -15.20 11.96
C GLY A 46 2.18 -14.80 13.36
N THR A 47 2.52 -13.57 13.71
CA THR A 47 2.12 -12.95 14.96
C THR A 47 1.91 -11.46 14.78
N PHE A 48 1.10 -10.86 15.64
CA PHE A 48 1.01 -9.40 15.77
C PHE A 48 0.99 -8.98 17.24
N ASN A 49 1.59 -7.82 17.49
CA ASN A 49 1.60 -7.14 18.77
C ASN A 49 0.68 -5.92 18.65
N TRP A 50 -0.32 -5.83 19.51
CA TRP A 50 -1.15 -4.65 19.62
C TRP A 50 -0.53 -3.66 20.59
N ASN A 51 -0.34 -2.41 20.15
CA ASN A 51 0.40 -1.38 20.87
C ASN A 51 -0.51 -0.31 21.51
N HIS A 52 -1.83 -0.45 21.44
CA HIS A 52 -2.77 0.43 22.12
C HIS A 52 -3.08 -0.13 23.53
N ASP A 53 -2.77 0.66 24.56
CA ASP A 53 -3.09 0.47 25.99
C ASP A 53 -2.23 -0.53 26.81
N LYS A 54 -2.58 -0.71 28.10
CA LYS A 54 -1.90 -1.49 29.17
C LYS A 54 -1.55 -2.95 28.81
N LYS A 55 -1.99 -3.45 27.66
CA LYS A 55 -1.66 -4.77 27.10
C LYS A 55 -0.58 -4.72 26.00
N ALA A 56 0.02 -3.54 25.78
CA ALA A 56 1.10 -3.31 24.83
C ALA A 56 2.19 -4.38 24.99
N GLY A 57 2.56 -5.01 23.87
CA GLY A 57 3.55 -6.09 23.84
C GLY A 57 2.99 -7.50 23.97
N THR A 58 1.68 -7.68 24.13
CA THR A 58 1.09 -9.03 24.03
C THR A 58 1.13 -9.50 22.58
N GLN A 59 1.82 -10.61 22.35
CA GLN A 59 1.92 -11.23 21.03
C GLN A 59 0.75 -12.17 20.79
N HIS A 60 0.03 -11.95 19.71
CA HIS A 60 -1.10 -12.76 19.28
C HIS A 60 -0.71 -13.60 18.08
N PRO A 61 -1.03 -14.90 18.04
CA PRO A 61 -0.84 -15.71 16.85
C PRO A 61 -1.79 -15.22 15.74
N LEU A 62 -1.26 -15.22 14.51
CA LEU A 62 -1.95 -14.83 13.30
C LEU A 62 -1.89 -15.99 12.31
N THR A 63 -3.02 -16.39 11.76
CA THR A 63 -3.10 -17.37 10.66
C THR A 63 -3.99 -16.83 9.56
N GLY A 64 -3.99 -17.48 8.39
CA GLY A 64 -4.81 -17.00 7.29
C GLY A 64 -4.48 -17.63 5.95
N THR A 65 -5.11 -17.09 4.91
CA THR A 65 -4.92 -17.51 3.52
C THR A 65 -4.83 -16.31 2.59
N LEU A 66 -4.01 -16.44 1.55
CA LEU A 66 -3.84 -15.48 0.47
C LEU A 66 -4.29 -16.12 -0.84
N THR A 67 -5.33 -15.58 -1.45
CA THR A 67 -5.86 -16.03 -2.74
C THR A 67 -5.44 -15.03 -3.83
N PRO A 68 -4.67 -15.43 -4.84
CA PRO A 68 -4.26 -14.56 -5.94
C PRO A 68 -5.46 -13.93 -6.64
N THR A 69 -5.42 -12.62 -6.88
CA THR A 69 -6.48 -11.88 -7.61
C THR A 69 -5.98 -11.12 -8.83
N GLY A 70 -4.66 -10.96 -8.96
CA GLY A 70 -4.00 -10.28 -10.06
C GLY A 70 -2.53 -10.08 -9.74
N ASP A 71 -1.76 -9.54 -10.67
CA ASP A 71 -0.31 -9.39 -10.51
C ASP A 71 0.03 -8.66 -9.19
N LYS A 72 0.82 -9.34 -8.36
CA LYS A 72 1.23 -8.89 -7.03
C LYS A 72 0.07 -8.44 -6.13
N GLN A 73 -1.09 -9.08 -6.27
CA GLN A 73 -2.31 -8.79 -5.52
C GLN A 73 -3.01 -10.08 -5.06
N TRP A 74 -3.47 -10.08 -3.81
CA TRP A 74 -4.15 -11.20 -3.16
C TRP A 74 -5.34 -10.72 -2.34
N SER A 75 -6.44 -11.46 -2.38
CA SER A 75 -7.45 -11.42 -1.32
C SER A 75 -6.91 -12.16 -0.11
N VAL A 76 -7.10 -11.62 1.09
CA VAL A 76 -6.59 -12.21 2.32
C VAL A 76 -7.71 -12.46 3.34
N VAL A 77 -7.59 -13.57 4.06
CA VAL A 77 -8.37 -13.86 5.27
C VAL A 77 -7.40 -13.98 6.43
N TRP A 78 -7.53 -13.12 7.43
CA TRP A 78 -6.77 -13.12 8.67
C TRP A 78 -7.60 -13.73 9.79
N ASN A 79 -7.01 -14.64 10.56
CA ASN A 79 -7.62 -15.25 11.73
C ASN A 79 -6.70 -15.09 12.94
N PHE A 80 -7.27 -14.65 14.06
CA PHE A 80 -6.56 -14.52 15.32
C PHE A 80 -7.54 -14.63 16.49
N THR A 81 -7.00 -14.66 17.71
CA THR A 81 -7.80 -14.67 18.93
C THR A 81 -7.64 -13.35 19.68
N TRP A 82 -8.76 -12.69 19.96
CA TRP A 82 -8.83 -11.46 20.73
C TRP A 82 -9.74 -11.63 21.94
N ASP A 83 -9.23 -11.33 23.14
CA ASP A 83 -9.96 -11.53 24.40
C ASP A 83 -10.67 -12.91 24.48
N LYS A 84 -9.92 -13.97 24.11
CA LYS A 84 -10.37 -15.38 24.06
C LYS A 84 -11.47 -15.68 23.03
N LYS A 85 -11.79 -14.76 22.13
CA LYS A 85 -12.75 -14.95 21.05
C LYS A 85 -12.02 -15.06 19.70
N PRO A 86 -12.42 -15.99 18.81
CA PRO A 86 -11.92 -16.00 17.45
C PRO A 86 -12.41 -14.77 16.70
N VAL A 87 -11.51 -14.17 15.92
CA VAL A 87 -11.78 -12.98 15.14
C VAL A 87 -11.24 -13.21 13.73
N THR A 88 -12.03 -12.82 12.73
CA THR A 88 -11.68 -12.94 11.32
C THR A 88 -11.75 -11.57 10.65
N TYR A 89 -10.72 -11.25 9.88
CA TYR A 89 -10.68 -10.07 9.02
C TYR A 89 -10.47 -10.50 7.58
N THR A 90 -11.08 -9.80 6.64
CA THR A 90 -10.87 -10.01 5.20
C THR A 90 -10.40 -8.71 4.55
N GLY A 91 -9.57 -8.78 3.52
CA GLY A 91 -9.08 -7.59 2.84
C GLY A 91 -8.20 -7.91 1.64
N THR A 92 -7.31 -6.98 1.30
CA THR A 92 -6.36 -7.17 0.20
C THR A 92 -4.91 -7.02 0.65
N VAL A 93 -4.00 -7.71 -0.05
CA VAL A 93 -2.55 -7.55 0.07
C VAL A 93 -1.99 -7.24 -1.31
N LYS A 94 -1.07 -6.29 -1.38
CA LYS A 94 -0.40 -5.86 -2.61
C LYS A 94 1.11 -5.75 -2.41
N GLY A 95 1.89 -6.08 -3.44
CA GLY A 95 3.35 -5.91 -3.46
C GLY A 95 4.12 -7.23 -3.46
N GLU A 96 5.37 -7.19 -3.01
CA GLU A 96 6.27 -8.35 -3.01
C GLU A 96 6.14 -9.15 -1.71
N LEU A 97 5.82 -10.44 -1.81
CA LEU A 97 5.70 -11.33 -0.65
C LEU A 97 6.96 -12.16 -0.38
N VAL A 98 7.93 -12.16 -1.30
CA VAL A 98 9.18 -12.91 -1.15
C VAL A 98 10.34 -11.99 -0.75
N ASP A 99 10.56 -10.92 -1.50
CA ASP A 99 11.66 -9.97 -1.26
C ASP A 99 11.27 -8.58 -1.79
N GLY A 100 10.88 -7.68 -0.89
CA GLY A 100 10.46 -6.32 -1.25
C GLY A 100 9.33 -5.76 -0.39
N ALA A 101 8.81 -4.60 -0.79
CA ALA A 101 7.76 -3.91 -0.04
C ALA A 101 6.37 -4.48 -0.35
N CYS A 102 5.53 -4.54 0.68
CA CYS A 102 4.12 -4.89 0.55
C CYS A 102 3.24 -4.05 1.47
N SER A 103 1.95 -4.06 1.17
CA SER A 103 0.93 -3.37 1.96
C SER A 103 -0.36 -4.15 1.91
N GLY A 104 -1.28 -3.84 2.81
CA GLY A 104 -2.61 -4.39 2.73
C GLY A 104 -3.57 -3.78 3.71
N ASP A 105 -4.78 -4.31 3.69
CA ASP A 105 -5.89 -3.88 4.50
C ASP A 105 -6.65 -5.08 5.06
N GLY A 106 -7.50 -4.80 6.04
CA GLY A 106 -8.44 -5.77 6.55
C GLY A 106 -9.63 -5.10 7.17
N THR A 107 -10.79 -5.72 6.99
CA THR A 107 -12.07 -5.37 7.62
C THR A 107 -12.57 -6.57 8.40
N GLY A 108 -12.92 -6.37 9.67
CA GLY A 108 -13.54 -7.39 10.51
C GLY A 108 -14.88 -7.82 9.92
N THR A 109 -15.22 -9.10 10.07
CA THR A 109 -16.49 -9.64 9.55
C THR A 109 -17.75 -8.97 10.14
N ASP A 110 -17.62 -8.32 11.29
CA ASP A 110 -18.68 -7.52 11.93
C ASP A 110 -18.78 -6.08 11.40
N GLY A 111 -17.88 -5.68 10.49
CA GLY A 111 -17.79 -4.34 9.92
C GLY A 111 -17.29 -3.24 10.88
N LYS A 112 -16.91 -3.58 12.12
CA LYS A 112 -16.62 -2.60 13.18
C LYS A 112 -15.13 -2.31 13.38
N GLY A 113 -14.26 -3.05 12.69
CA GLY A 113 -12.82 -2.83 12.72
C GLY A 113 -12.24 -2.83 11.33
N THR A 114 -11.45 -1.81 11.00
CA THR A 114 -10.64 -1.78 9.79
C THR A 114 -9.21 -1.44 10.16
N PHE A 115 -8.27 -2.05 9.45
CA PHE A 115 -6.85 -1.75 9.57
C PHE A 115 -6.18 -1.67 8.20
N THR A 116 -5.04 -0.99 8.17
CA THR A 116 -4.07 -1.06 7.07
C THR A 116 -2.73 -1.50 7.64
N PHE A 117 -1.89 -2.09 6.80
CA PHE A 117 -0.50 -2.36 7.14
C PHE A 117 0.44 -2.03 6.00
N THR A 118 1.68 -1.75 6.37
CA THR A 118 2.82 -1.66 5.46
C THR A 118 3.92 -2.57 5.98
N GLY A 119 4.62 -3.25 5.10
CA GLY A 119 5.66 -4.20 5.48
C GLY A 119 6.72 -4.41 4.42
N VAL A 120 7.75 -5.14 4.82
CA VAL A 120 8.86 -5.57 3.95
C VAL A 120 9.00 -7.08 4.09
N ALA A 121 8.92 -7.77 2.96
CA ALA A 121 9.24 -9.18 2.84
C ALA A 121 10.75 -9.37 2.70
N THR A 122 11.30 -10.32 3.44
CA THR A 122 12.66 -10.82 3.25
C THR A 122 12.61 -12.33 3.34
N LYS A 123 12.92 -13.01 2.22
CA LYS A 123 12.88 -14.48 2.09
C LYS A 123 11.51 -15.07 2.51
N GLY A 124 10.42 -14.44 2.09
CA GLY A 124 9.06 -14.93 2.35
C GLY A 124 8.51 -14.58 3.75
N VAL A 125 9.27 -13.86 4.56
CA VAL A 125 8.84 -13.37 5.88
C VAL A 125 8.59 -11.87 5.79
N VAL A 126 7.33 -11.47 5.98
CA VAL A 126 6.91 -10.08 6.03
C VAL A 126 7.01 -9.57 7.45
N GLN A 127 7.73 -8.48 7.67
CA GLN A 127 7.67 -7.66 8.88
C GLN A 127 6.81 -6.45 8.60
N PHE A 128 5.84 -6.14 9.46
CA PHE A 128 4.87 -5.07 9.19
C PHE A 128 4.56 -4.17 10.38
N ASN A 129 4.10 -2.96 10.06
CA ASN A 129 3.44 -2.02 10.96
C ASN A 129 1.98 -1.91 10.55
N SER A 130 1.06 -1.89 11.53
CA SER A 130 -0.37 -1.74 11.29
C SER A 130 -0.91 -0.44 11.88
N ALA A 131 -1.95 0.08 11.25
CA ALA A 131 -2.73 1.20 11.74
C ALA A 131 -4.22 0.87 11.67
N SER A 132 -4.99 1.26 12.69
CA SER A 132 -6.44 1.19 12.63
C SER A 132 -7.00 2.42 11.94
N ASN A 133 -8.06 2.24 11.17
CA ASN A 133 -8.73 3.34 10.47
C ASN A 133 -9.99 3.79 11.24
N LYS A 134 -9.95 3.77 12.58
CA LYS A 134 -11.05 4.27 13.41
C LYS A 134 -11.07 5.80 13.38
N GLY A 135 -11.84 6.38 12.46
CA GLY A 135 -12.08 7.83 12.38
C GLY A 135 -11.41 8.49 11.18
N LYS A 136 -11.06 9.78 11.31
CA LYS A 136 -10.57 10.61 10.19
C LYS A 136 -9.09 10.40 9.85
N LYS A 137 -8.31 9.77 10.73
CA LYS A 137 -6.86 9.56 10.56
C LYS A 137 -6.48 8.14 10.99
N PRO A 138 -5.62 7.43 10.23
CA PRO A 138 -5.06 6.16 10.67
C PRO A 138 -4.22 6.35 11.94
N GLU A 139 -4.45 5.49 12.93
CA GLU A 139 -3.69 5.48 14.19
C GLU A 139 -2.80 4.25 14.24
N PRO A 140 -1.49 4.37 14.49
CA PRO A 140 -0.61 3.20 14.63
C PRO A 140 -1.10 2.29 15.74
N THR A 141 -1.34 1.02 15.42
CA THR A 141 -1.95 0.07 16.36
C THR A 141 -1.10 -1.14 16.65
N GLY A 142 -0.07 -1.43 15.87
CA GLY A 142 0.74 -2.61 16.13
C GLY A 142 1.87 -2.86 15.16
N THR A 143 2.63 -3.90 15.48
CA THR A 143 3.68 -4.46 14.64
C THR A 143 3.53 -5.95 14.57
N GLY A 144 4.09 -6.61 13.56
CA GLY A 144 4.03 -8.06 13.52
C GLY A 144 4.87 -8.65 12.41
N SER A 145 4.75 -9.96 12.27
CA SER A 145 5.36 -10.69 11.17
C SER A 145 4.48 -11.82 10.70
N PHE A 146 4.57 -12.18 9.42
CA PHE A 146 3.99 -13.42 8.91
C PHE A 146 4.86 -14.03 7.82
N SER A 147 4.84 -15.35 7.73
CA SER A 147 5.48 -16.11 6.65
C SER A 147 4.41 -16.66 5.71
N VAL A 148 4.73 -16.67 4.42
CA VAL A 148 3.88 -17.26 3.37
C VAL A 148 4.42 -18.65 3.03
N LYS A 149 3.55 -19.66 3.02
CA LYS A 149 3.88 -21.06 2.71
C LYS A 149 3.07 -21.59 1.54
#